data_AF-A0A7C7BRC3-F1
#
_entry.id   AF-A0A7C7BRC3-F1
#
_cell.length_a   1.000
_cell.length_b   1.000
_cell.length_c   1.000
_cell.angle_alpha   90.00
_cell.angle_beta   90.00
_cell.angle_gamma   90.00
#
_symmetry.space_group_name_H-M   'P 1'
#
loop_
_entity.id
_entity.type
_entity.pdbx_description
1 polymer ?
#
loop_
_entity_poly.entity_id
_entity_poly.type
_entity_poly.pdbx_seq_one_letter_code
_entity_poly.pdbx_strand_id
1 'polypeptide(L)'
;MEKQLSWWEPGDLNGFFGLGTNVLVNLMILTTLLKYVIGIPDGVLFGTILPAIGLMLFLGNIYYALMARRLAEREGRNDVTALPSGPSVPHMFFVVFLVMLPIKVSTKSWEAAWAAGLIWVFVEGIVLFLGAFIGPTIRKLAPRAALLGTLAG
;
A
#
# COMPACT_ATOMS: atom_id res chain seq x y z
N MET A 1 -13.26 -34.69 7.56
CA MET A 1 -12.23 -34.60 6.48
C MET A 1 -11.48 -33.30 6.72
N GLU A 2 -10.31 -33.37 7.34
CA GLU A 2 -9.36 -32.25 7.38
C GLU A 2 -8.95 -31.95 5.94
N LYS A 3 -9.52 -30.89 5.37
CA LYS A 3 -9.30 -30.51 3.99
C LYS A 3 -7.97 -29.75 3.97
N GLN A 4 -6.90 -30.38 3.49
CA GLN A 4 -5.57 -29.78 3.40
C GLN A 4 -5.64 -28.41 2.71
N LEU A 5 -5.16 -27.38 3.41
CA LEU A 5 -4.94 -26.05 2.86
C LEU A 5 -3.92 -26.15 1.73
N SER A 6 -4.36 -25.92 0.49
CA SER A 6 -3.46 -25.79 -0.64
C SER A 6 -2.71 -24.46 -0.53
N TRP A 7 -1.39 -24.50 -0.69
CA TRP A 7 -0.54 -23.31 -0.70
C TRP A 7 -0.51 -22.61 -2.06
N TRP A 8 -1.04 -23.26 -3.09
CA TRP A 8 -0.94 -22.81 -4.46
C TRP A 8 -2.15 -23.29 -5.25
N GLU A 9 -2.92 -22.34 -5.78
CA GLU A 9 -3.99 -22.58 -6.73
C GLU A 9 -3.59 -22.03 -8.11
N PRO A 10 -4.07 -22.60 -9.22
CA PRO A 10 -3.78 -22.08 -10.56
C PRO A 10 -4.16 -20.60 -10.74
N GLY A 11 -5.13 -20.11 -9.97
CA GLY A 11 -5.53 -18.70 -9.95
C GLY A 11 -4.49 -17.75 -9.33
N ASP A 12 -3.57 -18.24 -8.51
CA ASP A 12 -2.52 -17.43 -7.89
C ASP A 12 -1.53 -16.89 -8.91
N LEU A 13 -1.38 -17.59 -10.05
CA LEU A 13 -0.54 -17.16 -11.17
C LEU A 13 -1.15 -15.92 -11.86
N ASN A 14 -2.47 -15.89 -12.03
CA ASN A 14 -3.18 -14.70 -12.52
C ASN A 14 -3.10 -13.55 -11.51
N GLY A 15 -3.23 -13.84 -10.22
CA GLY A 15 -3.03 -12.86 -9.15
C GLY A 15 -1.63 -12.26 -9.18
N PHE A 16 -0.60 -13.09 -9.29
CA PHE A 16 0.80 -12.66 -9.34
C PHE A 16 1.06 -11.71 -10.51
N PHE A 17 0.64 -12.05 -11.73
CA PHE A 17 0.87 -11.17 -12.88
C PHE A 17 -0.01 -9.91 -12.82
N GLY A 18 -1.29 -10.02 -12.48
CA GLY A 18 -2.19 -8.87 -12.40
C GLY A 18 -1.73 -7.85 -11.36
N LEU A 19 -1.40 -8.32 -10.15
CA LEU A 19 -0.95 -7.47 -9.05
C LEU A 19 0.50 -7.05 -9.21
N GLY A 20 1.37 -7.96 -9.67
CA GLY A 20 2.77 -7.68 -9.92
C GLY A 20 2.92 -6.54 -10.92
N THR A 21 2.22 -6.61 -12.06
CA THR A 21 2.23 -5.52 -13.06
C THR A 21 1.67 -4.22 -12.49
N ASN A 22 0.57 -4.26 -11.73
CA ASN A 22 0.00 -3.06 -11.10
C ASN A 22 1.02 -2.40 -10.15
N VAL A 23 1.63 -3.17 -9.26
CA VAL A 23 2.64 -2.68 -8.32
C VAL A 23 3.86 -2.12 -9.05
N LEU A 24 4.35 -2.79 -10.09
CA LEU A 24 5.48 -2.30 -10.89
C LEU A 24 5.17 -0.94 -11.53
N VAL A 25 3.99 -0.80 -12.15
CA VAL A 25 3.55 0.48 -12.73
C VAL A 25 3.46 1.57 -11.66
N ASN A 26 2.90 1.25 -10.49
CA ASN A 26 2.80 2.22 -9.40
C ASN A 26 4.16 2.63 -8.85
N LEU A 27 5.14 1.72 -8.78
CA LEU A 27 6.51 2.05 -8.41
C LEU A 27 7.19 2.94 -9.46
N MET A 28 6.93 2.72 -10.75
CA MET A 28 7.44 3.59 -11.81
C MET A 28 6.83 4.99 -11.72
N ILE A 29 5.53 5.11 -11.44
CA ILE A 29 4.89 6.40 -11.25
C ILE A 29 5.44 7.09 -9.99
N LEU A 30 5.58 6.37 -8.88
CA LEU A 30 6.11 6.94 -7.64
C LEU A 30 7.55 7.43 -7.82
N THR A 31 8.42 6.63 -8.44
CA THR A 31 9.82 7.02 -8.70
C THR A 31 9.92 8.22 -9.64
N THR A 32 9.08 8.29 -10.69
CA THR A 32 9.04 9.46 -11.58
C THR A 32 8.53 10.70 -10.86
N LEU A 33 7.50 10.58 -10.02
CA LEU A 33 7.01 11.67 -9.18
C LEU A 33 8.10 12.18 -8.23
N LEU A 34 8.76 11.30 -7.48
CA LEU A 34 9.82 11.69 -6.55
C LEU A 34 11.03 12.31 -7.27
N LYS A 35 11.40 11.79 -8.44
CA LYS A 35 12.50 12.33 -9.25
C LYS A 35 12.17 13.69 -9.85
N TYR A 36 11.08 13.80 -10.60
CA TYR A 36 10.80 15.00 -11.39
C TYR A 36 10.05 16.07 -10.61
N VAL A 37 9.15 15.70 -9.70
CA VAL A 37 8.37 16.66 -8.90
C VAL A 37 9.16 17.09 -7.67
N ILE A 38 9.71 16.14 -6.90
CA ILE A 38 10.44 16.44 -5.67
C ILE A 38 11.93 16.70 -5.91
N GLY A 39 12.53 16.17 -6.96
CA GLY A 39 13.94 16.42 -7.28
C GLY A 39 14.90 15.58 -6.45
N ILE A 40 14.47 14.40 -6.00
CA ILE A 40 15.33 13.50 -5.22
C ILE A 40 16.44 12.96 -6.13
N PRO A 41 17.73 12.98 -5.71
CA PRO A 41 18.84 12.43 -6.47
C PRO A 41 18.68 10.93 -6.76
N ASP A 42 19.09 10.51 -7.97
CA ASP A 42 18.98 9.11 -8.42
C ASP A 42 19.68 8.12 -7.49
N GLY A 43 20.82 8.51 -6.91
CA GLY A 43 21.57 7.67 -5.97
C GLY A 43 20.77 7.28 -4.73
N VAL A 44 19.95 8.20 -4.21
CA VAL A 44 19.08 7.95 -3.04
C VAL A 44 17.82 7.19 -3.48
N LEU A 45 17.24 7.59 -4.61
CA LEU A 45 16.00 7.02 -5.11
C LEU A 45 16.14 5.54 -5.47
N PHE A 46 17.15 5.20 -6.28
CA PHE A 46 17.38 3.82 -6.72
C PHE A 46 18.24 3.02 -5.75
N GLY A 47 19.11 3.68 -4.97
CA GLY A 47 19.99 3.00 -4.01
C GLY A 47 19.34 2.69 -2.67
N THR A 48 18.39 3.50 -2.22
CA THR A 48 17.80 3.37 -0.86
C THR A 48 16.28 3.24 -0.90
N ILE A 49 15.58 4.14 -1.58
CA ILE A 49 14.11 4.20 -1.54
C ILE A 49 13.50 2.99 -2.26
N LEU A 50 13.90 2.73 -3.51
CA LEU A 50 13.32 1.65 -4.30
C LEU A 50 13.57 0.25 -3.70
N PRO A 51 14.79 -0.09 -3.23
CA PRO A 51 15.03 -1.35 -2.53
C PRO A 51 14.24 -1.46 -1.21
N ALA A 52 14.11 -0.37 -0.45
CA ALA A 52 13.34 -0.36 0.78
C ALA A 52 11.85 -0.63 0.53
N ILE A 53 11.26 -0.03 -0.51
CA ILE A 53 9.87 -0.28 -0.89
C ILE A 53 9.69 -1.72 -1.37
N GLY A 54 10.63 -2.25 -2.17
CA GLY A 54 10.62 -3.65 -2.60
C GLY A 54 10.62 -4.62 -1.43
N LEU A 55 11.50 -4.38 -0.44
CA LEU A 55 11.57 -5.18 0.79
C LEU A 55 10.29 -5.06 1.62
N MET A 56 9.74 -3.84 1.76
CA MET A 56 8.48 -3.61 2.47
C MET A 56 7.32 -4.38 1.84
N LEU A 57 7.19 -4.32 0.52
CA LEU A 57 6.15 -5.05 -0.22
C LEU A 57 6.33 -6.56 -0.09
N PHE A 58 7.57 -7.05 -0.17
CA PHE A 58 7.86 -8.47 0.02
C PHE A 58 7.45 -8.96 1.41
N LEU A 59 7.91 -8.28 2.46
CA LEU A 59 7.58 -8.62 3.85
C LEU A 59 6.09 -8.46 4.15
N GLY A 60 5.46 -7.41 3.63
CA GLY A 60 4.03 -7.15 3.78
C GLY A 60 3.17 -8.26 3.18
N ASN A 61 3.47 -8.67 1.95
CA ASN A 61 2.71 -9.74 1.28
C ASN A 61 2.93 -11.11 1.96
N ILE A 62 4.14 -11.40 2.46
CA ILE A 62 4.35 -12.61 3.29
C ILE A 62 3.49 -12.55 4.56
N TYR A 63 3.46 -11.42 5.24
CA TYR A 63 2.65 -11.26 6.44
C TYR A 63 1.15 -11.44 6.16
N TYR A 64 0.64 -10.84 5.07
CA TYR A 64 -0.74 -11.02 4.64
C TYR A 64 -1.05 -12.48 4.27
N ALA A 65 -0.14 -13.19 3.59
CA ALA A 65 -0.29 -14.61 3.29
C ALA A 65 -0.37 -15.47 4.58
N LEU A 66 0.49 -15.19 5.56
CA LEU A 66 0.44 -15.87 6.86
C LEU A 66 -0.86 -15.56 7.63
N MET A 67 -1.35 -14.32 7.57
CA MET A 67 -2.60 -13.93 8.20
C MET A 67 -3.80 -14.60 7.53
N ALA A 68 -3.83 -14.68 6.19
CA ALA A 68 -4.85 -15.40 5.45
C ALA A 68 -4.89 -16.88 5.85
N ARG A 69 -3.71 -17.51 5.99
CA ARG A 69 -3.61 -18.90 6.45
C ARG A 69 -4.12 -19.08 7.89
N ARG A 70 -3.71 -18.22 8.82
CA ARG A 70 -4.21 -18.27 10.21
C ARG A 70 -5.72 -18.09 10.28
N LEU A 71 -6.30 -17.27 9.40
CA LEU A 71 -7.75 -17.09 9.32
C LEU A 71 -8.44 -18.32 8.74
N ALA A 72 -7.88 -18.91 7.69
CA ALA A 72 -8.39 -20.13 7.08
C ALA A 72 -8.41 -21.32 8.06
N GLU A 73 -7.33 -21.48 8.85
CA GLU A 73 -7.23 -22.48 9.92
C GLU A 73 -8.24 -22.22 11.05
N ARG A 74 -8.51 -20.96 11.40
CA ARG A 74 -9.49 -20.59 12.45
C ARG A 74 -10.94 -20.78 12.01
N GLU A 75 -11.29 -20.45 10.77
CA GLU A 75 -12.66 -20.60 10.25
C GLU A 75 -12.92 -21.98 9.63
N GLY A 76 -11.89 -22.82 9.46
CA GLY A 76 -12.02 -24.13 8.80
C GLY A 76 -12.44 -24.01 7.33
N ARG A 77 -12.11 -22.88 6.69
CA ARG A 77 -12.57 -22.49 5.36
C ARG A 77 -11.40 -22.43 4.38
N ASN A 78 -11.62 -22.91 3.16
CA ASN A 78 -10.61 -22.95 2.09
C ASN A 78 -10.80 -21.84 1.04
N ASP A 79 -11.78 -20.93 1.22
CA ASP A 79 -12.07 -19.82 0.31
C ASP A 79 -11.46 -18.48 0.78
N VAL A 80 -10.40 -18.54 1.61
CA VAL A 80 -9.71 -17.36 2.12
C VAL A 80 -8.58 -16.97 1.17
N THR A 81 -8.68 -15.80 0.57
CA THR A 81 -7.65 -15.23 -0.30
C THR A 81 -6.86 -14.18 0.46
N ALA A 82 -5.53 -14.19 0.32
CA ALA A 82 -4.68 -13.14 0.86
C ALA A 82 -5.00 -11.81 0.18
N LEU A 83 -5.21 -10.75 0.97
CA LEU A 83 -5.39 -9.41 0.41
C LEU A 83 -4.03 -8.93 -0.12
N PRO A 84 -3.91 -8.64 -1.41
CA PRO A 84 -2.66 -8.17 -1.96
C PRO A 84 -2.38 -6.74 -1.52
N SER A 85 -1.16 -6.49 -1.08
CA SER A 85 -0.73 -5.16 -0.64
C SER A 85 0.04 -4.46 -1.76
N GLY A 86 -0.38 -3.23 -2.08
CA GLY A 86 0.26 -2.41 -3.11
C GLY A 86 0.10 -0.92 -2.79
N PRO A 87 0.96 -0.06 -3.37
CA PRO A 87 0.83 1.38 -3.20
C PRO A 87 -0.45 1.88 -3.86
N SER A 88 -1.22 2.67 -3.11
CA SER A 88 -2.45 3.31 -3.61
C SER A 88 -2.11 4.50 -4.51
N VAL A 89 -2.62 4.49 -5.74
CA VAL A 89 -2.37 5.51 -6.75
C VAL A 89 -2.89 6.89 -6.28
N PRO A 90 -4.16 7.06 -5.89
CA PRO A 90 -4.63 8.37 -5.40
C PRO A 90 -3.84 8.88 -4.20
N HIS A 91 -3.42 7.98 -3.31
CA HIS A 91 -2.65 8.35 -2.13
C HIS A 91 -1.25 8.89 -2.48
N MET A 92 -0.51 8.23 -3.37
CA MET A 92 0.83 8.71 -3.75
C MET A 92 0.76 10.09 -4.43
N PHE A 93 -0.26 10.36 -5.24
CA PHE A 93 -0.48 11.69 -5.82
C PHE A 93 -0.80 12.73 -4.75
N PHE A 94 -1.68 12.38 -3.79
CA PHE A 94 -2.02 13.27 -2.69
C PHE A 94 -0.77 13.67 -1.89
N VAL A 95 0.04 12.72 -1.45
CA VAL A 95 1.23 12.99 -0.64
C VAL A 95 2.26 13.81 -1.42
N VAL A 96 2.56 13.45 -2.66
CA VAL A 96 3.57 14.17 -3.46
C VAL A 96 3.13 15.61 -3.73
N PHE A 97 1.89 15.82 -4.18
CA PHE A 97 1.45 17.15 -4.63
C PHE A 97 0.91 18.03 -3.50
N LEU A 98 0.16 17.49 -2.54
CA LEU A 98 -0.45 18.30 -1.48
C LEU A 98 0.42 18.43 -0.24
N VAL A 99 1.33 17.48 0.03
CA VAL A 99 2.17 17.50 1.24
C VAL A 99 3.60 17.87 0.89
N MET A 100 4.26 17.10 0.03
CA MET A 100 5.70 17.24 -0.20
C MET A 100 6.05 18.46 -1.07
N LEU A 101 5.29 18.70 -2.14
CA LEU A 101 5.54 19.81 -3.08
C LEU A 101 5.49 21.21 -2.43
N PRO A 102 4.49 21.61 -1.63
CA PRO A 102 4.49 22.94 -1.01
C PRO A 102 5.66 23.14 -0.04
N ILE A 103 6.10 22.07 0.63
CA ILE A 103 7.26 22.10 1.54
C ILE A 103 8.56 22.24 0.75
N LYS A 104 8.67 21.55 -0.39
CA LYS A 104 9.78 21.76 -1.33
C LYS A 104 9.82 23.20 -1.83
N VAL A 105 8.69 23.77 -2.24
CA VAL A 105 8.64 25.14 -2.80
C VAL A 105 9.04 26.18 -1.74
N SER A 106 8.62 25.99 -0.50
CA SER A 106 8.95 26.90 0.62
C SER A 106 10.40 26.74 1.11
N THR A 107 10.89 25.51 1.25
CA THR A 107 12.21 25.23 1.85
C THR A 107 13.33 25.14 0.81
N LYS A 108 12.98 24.94 -0.47
CA LYS A 108 13.90 24.67 -1.60
C LYS A 108 14.82 23.46 -1.41
N SER A 109 14.52 22.59 -0.44
CA SER A 109 15.25 21.36 -0.13
C SER A 109 14.35 20.15 -0.35
N TRP A 110 14.92 19.12 -1.00
CA TRP A 110 14.23 17.85 -1.22
C TRP A 110 14.23 16.99 0.04
N GLU A 111 15.23 17.14 0.90
CA GLU A 111 15.35 16.46 2.20
C GLU A 111 14.20 16.86 3.13
N ALA A 112 13.88 18.15 3.20
CA ALA A 112 12.76 18.66 4.00
C ALA A 112 11.41 18.14 3.47
N ALA A 113 11.24 18.10 2.15
CA ALA A 113 10.04 17.53 1.53
C ALA A 113 9.91 16.02 1.78
N TRP A 114 11.02 15.29 1.75
CA TRP A 114 11.07 13.87 2.09
C TRP A 114 10.72 13.61 3.55
N ALA A 115 11.32 14.37 4.48
CA ALA A 115 11.01 14.26 5.91
C ALA A 115 9.53 14.55 6.20
N ALA A 116 8.94 15.53 5.53
CA ALA A 116 7.51 15.80 5.66
C ALA A 116 6.63 14.66 5.14
N GLY A 117 7.02 14.04 4.02
CA GLY A 117 6.36 12.82 3.53
C GLY A 117 6.44 11.66 4.53
N LEU A 118 7.59 11.45 5.17
CA LEU A 118 7.75 10.44 6.22
C LEU A 118 6.87 10.73 7.44
N ILE A 119 6.81 11.99 7.89
CA ILE A 119 5.94 12.41 8.98
C ILE A 119 4.47 12.16 8.62
N TRP A 120 4.07 12.47 7.39
CA TRP A 120 2.71 12.22 6.92
C TRP A 120 2.34 10.74 7.00
N VAL A 121 3.17 9.85 6.45
CA VAL A 121 2.93 8.40 6.48
C VAL A 121 2.91 7.86 7.91
N PHE A 122 3.75 8.42 8.81
CA PHE A 122 3.74 8.05 10.22
C PHE A 122 2.42 8.44 10.92
N VAL A 123 1.95 9.67 10.70
CA VAL A 123 0.66 10.15 11.24
C VAL A 123 -0.49 9.35 10.66
N GLU A 124 -0.48 9.09 9.35
CA GLU A 124 -1.47 8.24 8.69
C GLU A 124 -1.51 6.84 9.32
N GLY A 125 -0.35 6.24 9.60
CA GLY A 125 -0.26 4.95 10.28
C GLY A 125 -0.92 4.94 11.66
N ILE A 126 -0.75 6.01 12.45
CA ILE A 126 -1.43 6.17 13.74
C ILE A 126 -2.95 6.29 13.54
N VAL A 127 -3.39 7.10 12.58
CA VAL A 127 -4.81 7.28 12.27
C VAL A 127 -5.45 5.97 11.81
N LEU A 128 -4.76 5.19 10.97
CA LEU A 128 -5.23 3.87 10.52
C LEU A 128 -5.29 2.87 11.67
N PHE A 129 -4.29 2.87 12.56
CA PHE A 129 -4.28 2.00 13.73
C PHE A 129 -5.45 2.29 14.67
N LEU A 130 -5.68 3.56 15.00
CA LEU A 130 -6.83 3.99 15.81
C LEU A 130 -8.16 3.70 15.09
N GLY A 131 -8.18 3.97 13.78
CA GLY A 131 -9.34 3.74 12.91
C GLY A 131 -9.70 2.26 12.79
N ALA A 132 -8.76 1.32 12.91
CA ALA A 132 -9.03 -0.11 12.83
C ALA A 132 -10.01 -0.60 13.92
N PHE A 133 -10.05 0.05 15.09
CA PHE A 133 -10.99 -0.28 16.17
C PHE A 133 -12.40 0.26 15.90
N ILE A 134 -12.52 1.39 15.21
CA ILE A 134 -13.80 2.08 14.93
C ILE A 134 -14.37 1.63 13.57
N GLY A 135 -13.51 1.15 12.67
CA GLY A 135 -13.83 0.75 11.29
C GLY A 135 -14.98 -0.24 11.17
N PRO A 136 -15.06 -1.32 11.99
CA PRO A 136 -16.19 -2.25 11.95
C PRO A 136 -17.54 -1.60 12.27
N THR A 137 -17.55 -0.59 13.14
CA THR A 137 -18.76 0.17 13.51
C THR A 137 -19.16 1.12 12.40
N ILE A 138 -18.20 1.85 11.81
CA ILE A 138 -18.46 2.75 10.68
C ILE A 138 -18.95 1.97 9.46
N ARG A 139 -18.36 0.80 9.16
CA ARG A 139 -18.80 -0.06 8.05
C ARG A 139 -20.27 -0.50 8.18
N LYS A 140 -20.77 -0.67 9.41
CA LYS A 140 -22.18 -1.01 9.66
C LYS A 140 -23.14 0.17 9.48
N LEU A 141 -22.68 1.40 9.72
CA LEU A 141 -23.48 2.61 9.53
C LEU A 141 -23.37 3.19 8.11
N ALA A 142 -22.26 2.94 7.40
CA ALA A 142 -22.01 3.55 6.11
C ALA A 142 -22.92 2.96 5.01
N PRO A 143 -23.58 3.81 4.19
CA PRO A 143 -24.40 3.35 3.08
C PRO A 143 -23.53 2.70 2.00
N ARG A 144 -24.04 1.65 1.35
CA ARG A 144 -23.33 0.92 0.27
C ARG A 144 -22.84 1.84 -0.86
N ALA A 145 -23.56 2.93 -1.15
CA ALA A 145 -23.16 3.94 -2.13
C ALA A 145 -21.83 4.63 -1.77
N ALA A 146 -21.58 4.91 -0.48
CA ALA A 146 -20.32 5.50 -0.03
C ALA A 146 -19.14 4.53 -0.17
N LEU A 147 -19.39 3.22 -0.02
CA LEU A 147 -18.38 2.17 -0.22
C LEU A 147 -18.05 1.93 -1.70
N LEU A 148 -18.98 2.23 -2.62
CA LEU A 148 -18.74 2.15 -4.06
C LEU A 148 -17.99 3.38 -4.60
N GLY A 149 -18.07 4.53 -3.93
CA GLY A 149 -17.36 5.75 -4.32
C GLY A 149 -15.83 5.59 -4.30
N THR A 150 -15.28 4.78 -3.39
CA THR A 150 -13.84 4.49 -3.33
C THR A 150 -13.36 3.49 -4.39
N LEU A 151 -14.29 2.83 -5.10
CA LEU A 151 -13.99 1.89 -6.20
C LEU A 151 -14.17 2.53 -7.59
N ALA A 152 -14.91 3.64 -7.68
CA ALA A 152 -15.22 4.32 -8.93
C ALA A 152 -14.18 5.38 -9.33
N GLY A 153 -13.27 5.74 -8.41
CA GLY A 153 -12.19 6.72 -8.63
C GLY A 153 -10.85 6.08 -8.95
#